data_AF-A0A958J6A9-F1
#
_entry.id   AF-A0A958J6A9-F1
#
_cell.length_a   1.000
_cell.length_b   1.000
_cell.length_c   1.000
_cell.angle_alpha   90.00
_cell.angle_beta   90.00
_cell.angle_gamma   90.00
#
_symmetry.space_group_name_H-M   'P 1'
#
loop_
_entity.id
_entity.type
_entity.pdbx_description
1 polymer ?
#
loop_
_entity_poly.entity_id
_entity_poly.type
_entity_poly.pdbx_seq_one_letter_code
_entity_poly.pdbx_strand_id
1 'polypeptide(L)'
;MIRAQIENLNSMPVNVNILNGIQNILPVQVERRLQLEYSTLVDGYKKSELREASGLGLFILSSVPTDKAEPNESLKANTVWFTGLEDATILLSARQLERFRRGLAVRQETDVRGVRGAYFLQSEIELAPGSGKTWYIVADLNKDHSDVAALSDFLTSRPNFQQRIEDAILNDSERLKTKIAQADGCQLTDDAFNNFRHFSNTLYNIMRGGIFDNGYLVEKDDFLRFLQTANRDTAQKYGPVLDGLPGQLNVNDLLQHIPAPDPNLERLASQYLPLTFSRRHGDPSRPWNQFSIELKDEQGNKKLDYQGNWRDIFQNWEALALSYPEYLEHMIAKFVSASTADGYNPYRVVRDGFDWEVVDPADPWSHIGYWGDHQIIYLLKLLELSHKYHPGKLQSLLSKAIFTYANVPYRIKPYHDILQDPHNTIDFDFELDDAIHARVQARGTDGKFICLEDGGIYHVNLLEKLLVPLLVKFSNFVPGAGIWMNTQR
;
A
#
# COMPACT_ATOMS: atom_id res chain seq x y z
N MET A 1 -10.19 4.63 17.11
CA MET A 1 -11.31 5.08 17.96
C MET A 1 -11.97 3.86 18.59
N ILE A 2 -12.43 3.99 19.82
CA ILE A 2 -13.06 2.94 20.61
C ILE A 2 -14.40 3.50 21.09
N ARG A 3 -15.50 2.81 20.77
CA ARG A 3 -16.84 3.07 21.28
C ARG A 3 -17.10 2.08 22.42
N ALA A 4 -17.35 2.60 23.62
CA ALA A 4 -17.67 1.80 24.80
C ALA A 4 -19.10 2.08 25.24
N GLN A 5 -19.83 1.03 25.63
CA GLN A 5 -21.20 1.10 26.09
C GLN A 5 -21.38 0.19 27.30
N ILE A 6 -22.05 0.71 28.32
CA ILE A 6 -22.52 -0.06 29.48
C ILE A 6 -24.03 0.13 29.59
N GLU A 7 -24.75 -0.95 29.87
CA GLU A 7 -26.22 -0.94 29.99
C GLU A 7 -26.64 -1.66 31.27
N ASN A 8 -27.58 -1.06 31.99
CA ASN A 8 -28.18 -1.68 33.16
C ASN A 8 -29.45 -2.45 32.76
N LEU A 9 -29.33 -3.77 32.63
CA LEU A 9 -30.46 -4.66 32.32
C LEU A 9 -31.28 -5.07 33.56
N ASN A 10 -30.94 -4.56 34.74
CA ASN A 10 -31.68 -4.85 35.96
C ASN A 10 -32.92 -3.95 36.08
N SER A 11 -33.82 -4.33 36.99
CA SER A 11 -35.00 -3.55 37.35
C SER A 11 -34.72 -2.44 38.37
N MET A 12 -33.51 -2.36 38.92
CA MET A 12 -33.09 -1.39 39.94
C MET A 12 -31.89 -0.56 39.46
N PRO A 13 -31.76 0.71 39.90
CA PRO A 13 -30.59 1.52 39.57
C PRO A 13 -29.31 0.92 40.15
N VAL A 14 -28.19 1.11 39.45
CA VAL A 14 -26.88 0.62 39.85
C VAL A 14 -25.85 1.74 39.75
N ASN A 15 -25.04 1.89 40.79
CA ASN A 15 -23.85 2.74 40.77
C ASN A 15 -22.64 1.92 40.33
N VAL A 16 -21.96 2.36 39.28
CA VAL A 16 -20.79 1.69 38.73
C VAL A 16 -19.62 2.65 38.77
N ASN A 17 -18.56 2.25 39.48
CA ASN A 17 -17.26 2.89 39.35
C ASN A 17 -16.49 2.19 38.22
N ILE A 18 -16.24 2.91 37.12
CA ILE A 18 -15.58 2.37 35.93
C ILE A 18 -14.16 2.90 35.79
N LEU A 19 -13.26 2.06 35.28
CA LEU A 19 -11.96 2.46 34.74
C LEU A 19 -11.83 1.84 33.35
N ASN A 20 -11.97 2.67 32.32
CA ASN A 20 -11.94 2.24 30.92
C ASN A 20 -10.84 2.96 30.15
N GLY A 21 -10.14 2.27 29.25
CA GLY A 21 -9.03 2.89 28.55
C GLY A 21 -8.24 1.97 27.64
N ILE A 22 -7.16 2.52 27.11
CA ILE A 22 -6.13 1.81 26.34
C ILE A 22 -4.78 1.96 27.01
N GLN A 23 -3.92 0.95 26.86
CA GLN A 23 -2.60 0.92 27.48
C GLN A 23 -1.53 0.44 26.50
N ASN A 24 -0.26 0.66 26.88
CA ASN A 24 0.90 0.41 26.04
C ASN A 24 0.85 1.18 24.72
N ILE A 25 0.39 2.43 24.81
CA ILE A 25 0.37 3.38 23.69
C ILE A 25 1.83 3.72 23.36
N LEU A 26 2.21 3.48 22.11
CA LEU A 26 3.54 3.84 21.63
C LEU A 26 3.61 5.35 21.40
N PRO A 27 4.73 6.02 21.72
CA PRO A 27 4.99 7.35 21.22
C PRO A 27 5.40 7.31 19.73
N VAL A 28 5.43 8.47 19.09
CA VAL A 28 5.89 8.62 17.70
C VAL A 28 7.39 8.30 17.59
N GLN A 29 7.87 7.99 16.38
CA GLN A 29 9.29 7.74 16.06
C GLN A 29 9.93 6.52 16.76
N VAL A 30 9.13 5.60 17.32
CA VAL A 30 9.64 4.29 17.72
C VAL A 30 9.56 3.33 16.53
N GLU A 31 10.70 3.05 15.91
CA GLU A 31 10.78 2.12 14.80
C GLU A 31 10.54 0.66 15.22
N ARG A 32 10.13 -0.18 14.25
CA ARG A 32 9.81 -1.60 14.48
C ARG A 32 10.95 -2.32 15.20
N ARG A 33 12.18 -2.19 14.69
CA ARG A 33 13.34 -2.87 15.26
C ARG A 33 13.58 -2.43 16.71
N LEU A 34 13.55 -1.12 16.95
CA LEU A 34 13.73 -0.56 18.28
C LEU A 34 12.69 -1.07 19.27
N GLN A 35 11.42 -1.16 18.86
CA GLN A 35 10.36 -1.70 19.70
C GLN A 35 10.49 -3.20 19.93
N LEU A 36 10.92 -3.99 18.96
CA LEU A 36 11.01 -5.45 19.08
C LEU A 36 12.24 -5.89 19.88
N GLU A 37 13.38 -5.25 19.66
CA GLU A 37 14.67 -5.65 20.26
C GLU A 37 14.98 -4.88 21.55
N TYR A 38 14.55 -3.62 21.66
CA TYR A 38 15.00 -2.70 22.71
C TYR A 38 13.85 -2.03 23.47
N SER A 39 12.68 -2.68 23.57
CA SER A 39 11.48 -2.09 24.20
C SER A 39 11.71 -1.50 25.61
N THR A 40 12.56 -2.12 26.42
CA THR A 40 12.90 -1.63 27.78
C THR A 40 13.77 -0.39 27.76
N LEU A 41 14.65 -0.24 26.76
CA LEU A 41 15.41 1.00 26.54
C LEU A 41 14.45 2.13 26.16
N VAL A 42 13.52 1.87 25.24
CA VAL A 42 12.51 2.86 24.80
C VAL A 42 11.69 3.35 25.99
N ASP A 43 11.32 2.47 26.93
CA ASP A 43 10.57 2.86 28.13
C ASP A 43 11.25 4.00 28.89
N GLY A 44 12.58 4.06 28.95
CA GLY A 44 13.34 5.14 29.58
C GLY A 44 13.18 6.52 28.93
N TYR A 45 12.80 6.56 27.64
CA TYR A 45 12.58 7.80 26.88
C TYR A 45 11.10 8.20 26.81
N LYS A 46 10.17 7.34 27.24
CA LYS A 46 8.74 7.62 27.15
C LYS A 46 8.34 8.74 28.10
N LYS A 47 7.56 9.69 27.57
CA LYS A 47 6.86 10.71 28.35
C LYS A 47 5.40 10.79 27.89
N SER A 48 4.50 10.85 28.86
CA SER A 48 3.07 10.99 28.64
C SER A 48 2.57 12.20 29.42
N GLU A 49 1.90 13.12 28.73
CA GLU A 49 1.42 14.39 29.31
C GLU A 49 -0.09 14.54 29.11
N LEU A 50 -0.76 15.25 30.03
CA LEU A 50 -2.16 15.61 29.93
C LEU A 50 -2.32 17.12 29.78
N ARG A 51 -3.07 17.54 28.75
CA ARG A 51 -3.57 18.90 28.62
C ARG A 51 -4.91 18.99 29.34
N GLU A 52 -4.88 19.39 30.59
CA GLU A 52 -6.05 19.31 31.49
C GLU A 52 -7.29 20.03 30.94
N ALA A 53 -7.12 21.21 30.32
CA ALA A 53 -8.24 22.00 29.80
C ALA A 53 -9.06 21.28 28.70
N SER A 54 -8.40 20.46 27.89
CA SER A 54 -9.02 19.72 26.78
C SER A 54 -9.16 18.21 27.05
N GLY A 55 -8.56 17.72 28.13
CA GLY A 55 -8.43 16.28 28.39
C GLY A 55 -7.49 15.55 27.42
N LEU A 56 -6.74 16.26 26.58
CA LEU A 56 -5.90 15.67 25.54
C LEU A 56 -4.62 15.05 26.15
N GLY A 57 -4.48 13.73 26.02
CA GLY A 57 -3.25 12.99 26.34
C GLY A 57 -2.26 13.03 25.18
N LEU A 58 -0.99 13.29 25.47
CA LEU A 58 0.12 13.33 24.53
C LEU A 58 1.11 12.21 24.87
N PHE A 59 1.47 11.40 23.89
CA PHE A 59 2.43 10.29 24.02
C PHE A 59 3.64 10.56 23.14
N ILE A 60 4.76 10.92 23.78
CA ILE A 60 5.98 11.42 23.15
C ILE A 60 7.22 10.69 23.65
N LEU A 61 8.33 10.86 22.94
CA LEU A 61 9.66 10.56 23.46
C LEU A 61 10.28 11.87 23.98
N SER A 62 11.10 11.79 25.03
CA SER A 62 11.91 12.93 25.48
C SER A 62 12.98 13.31 24.45
N SER A 63 13.47 12.32 23.70
CA SER A 63 14.36 12.43 22.55
C SER A 63 14.29 11.11 21.77
N VAL A 64 14.55 11.12 20.47
CA VAL A 64 14.57 9.89 19.67
C VAL A 64 15.87 9.12 19.96
N PRO A 65 15.82 7.87 20.44
CA PRO A 65 17.02 7.08 20.74
C PRO A 65 17.90 6.87 19.50
N THR A 66 19.19 7.15 19.61
CA THR A 66 20.19 6.95 18.56
C THR A 66 21.57 6.72 19.17
N ASP A 67 22.43 5.96 18.50
CA ASP A 67 23.84 5.77 18.90
C ASP A 67 24.72 6.97 18.53
N LYS A 68 24.23 7.87 17.66
CA LYS A 68 24.97 9.07 17.31
C LYS A 68 24.99 10.04 18.49
N ALA A 69 26.17 10.56 18.81
CA ALA A 69 26.36 11.59 19.83
C ALA A 69 25.93 12.99 19.34
N GLU A 70 24.69 13.12 18.88
CA GLU A 70 24.09 14.35 18.39
C GLU A 70 22.67 14.53 18.94
N PRO A 71 22.16 15.77 19.05
CA PRO A 71 20.77 16.01 19.42
C PRO A 71 19.80 15.33 18.45
N ASN A 72 18.79 14.64 18.97
CA ASN A 72 17.76 13.98 18.16
C ASN A 72 16.37 14.23 18.76
N GLU A 73 15.77 15.34 18.35
CA GLU A 73 14.53 15.85 18.93
C GLU A 73 13.30 15.04 18.49
N SER A 74 12.40 14.77 19.44
CA SER A 74 11.10 14.14 19.18
C SER A 74 10.00 15.21 19.14
N LEU A 75 9.73 15.77 17.96
CA LEU A 75 8.84 16.92 17.78
C LEU A 75 7.39 16.55 17.40
N LYS A 76 6.99 15.29 17.62
CA LYS A 76 5.65 14.79 17.31
C LYS A 76 5.08 13.94 18.44
N ALA A 77 3.76 13.85 18.48
CA ALA A 77 3.01 13.10 19.48
C ALA A 77 1.97 12.18 18.85
N ASN A 78 1.76 11.02 19.48
CA ASN A 78 0.49 10.31 19.35
C ASN A 78 -0.45 10.90 20.38
N THR A 79 -1.72 11.08 20.03
CA THR A 79 -2.68 11.79 20.88
C THR A 79 -3.87 10.90 21.22
N VAL A 80 -4.42 11.07 22.42
CA VAL A 80 -5.65 10.40 22.84
C VAL A 80 -6.54 11.38 23.59
N TRP A 81 -7.84 11.37 23.29
CA TRP A 81 -8.85 12.17 23.98
C TRP A 81 -10.16 11.39 24.07
N PHE A 82 -11.17 11.95 24.75
CA PHE A 82 -12.44 11.28 24.98
C PHE A 82 -13.65 12.21 24.92
N THR A 83 -14.83 11.62 24.79
CA THR A 83 -16.12 12.30 24.93
C THR A 83 -17.20 11.33 25.43
N GLY A 84 -18.23 11.84 26.10
CA GLY A 84 -19.35 11.03 26.60
C GLY A 84 -19.25 10.55 28.05
N LEU A 85 -18.18 10.90 28.76
CA LEU A 85 -18.10 10.75 30.22
C LEU A 85 -17.94 12.13 30.85
N GLU A 86 -18.73 12.42 31.88
CA GLU A 86 -18.57 13.61 32.70
C GLU A 86 -17.55 13.37 33.84
N ASP A 87 -16.83 14.42 34.23
CA ASP A 87 -15.93 14.47 35.40
C ASP A 87 -14.94 13.30 35.51
N ALA A 88 -14.44 12.81 34.38
CA ALA A 88 -13.54 11.67 34.36
C ALA A 88 -12.14 12.03 34.88
N THR A 89 -11.63 11.24 35.82
CA THR A 89 -10.22 11.27 36.25
C THR A 89 -9.36 10.53 35.23
N ILE A 90 -8.32 11.18 34.72
CA ILE A 90 -7.49 10.63 33.63
C ILE A 90 -6.17 10.04 34.17
N LEU A 91 -5.86 8.81 33.80
CA LEU A 91 -4.56 8.17 34.08
C LEU A 91 -3.76 8.03 32.78
N LEU A 92 -2.47 8.36 32.84
CA LEU A 92 -1.55 8.30 31.70
C LEU A 92 -0.69 7.03 31.71
N SER A 93 -0.89 6.15 32.70
CA SER A 93 -0.14 4.92 32.86
C SER A 93 -0.97 3.83 33.56
N ALA A 94 -0.47 2.59 33.50
CA ALA A 94 -1.09 1.47 34.22
C ALA A 94 -0.71 1.39 35.72
N ARG A 95 0.04 2.36 36.27
CA ARG A 95 0.58 2.31 37.65
C ARG A 95 -0.50 2.16 38.72
N GLN A 96 -1.66 2.75 38.50
CA GLN A 96 -2.77 2.75 39.46
C GLN A 96 -3.85 1.68 39.15
N LEU A 97 -3.64 0.83 38.14
CA LEU A 97 -4.63 -0.17 37.74
C LEU A 97 -4.91 -1.19 38.86
N GLU A 98 -3.87 -1.64 39.57
CA GLU A 98 -4.01 -2.53 40.73
C GLU A 98 -4.71 -1.86 41.92
N ARG A 99 -4.54 -0.54 42.09
CA ARG A 99 -5.27 0.20 43.14
C ARG A 99 -6.76 0.18 42.85
N PHE A 100 -7.13 0.51 41.61
CA PHE A 100 -8.52 0.48 41.17
C PHE A 100 -9.16 -0.91 41.32
N ARG A 101 -8.45 -1.97 40.90
CA ARG A 101 -8.90 -3.37 41.06
C ARG A 101 -9.18 -3.79 42.50
N ARG A 102 -8.53 -3.14 43.47
CA ARG A 102 -8.75 -3.33 44.91
C ARG A 102 -9.85 -2.44 45.49
N GLY A 103 -10.59 -1.72 44.65
CA GLY A 103 -11.63 -0.77 45.08
C GLY A 103 -11.08 0.53 45.68
N LEU A 104 -9.78 0.83 45.49
CA LEU A 104 -9.16 2.04 46.00
C LEU A 104 -9.28 3.18 44.97
N ALA A 105 -9.45 4.40 45.47
CA ALA A 105 -9.43 5.60 44.64
C ALA A 105 -8.09 5.77 43.89
N VAL A 106 -8.22 6.27 42.66
CA VAL A 106 -7.12 6.67 41.77
C VAL A 106 -6.98 8.19 41.78
N ARG A 107 -5.85 8.69 41.26
CA ARG A 107 -5.57 10.13 41.14
C ARG A 107 -5.16 10.46 39.72
N GLN A 108 -5.59 11.63 39.23
CA GLN A 108 -5.23 12.12 37.91
C GLN A 108 -3.71 12.17 37.72
N GLU A 109 -3.26 11.79 36.54
CA GLU A 109 -1.85 11.85 36.13
C GLU A 109 -1.70 12.91 35.02
N THR A 110 -0.76 13.84 35.18
CA THR A 110 -0.54 14.95 34.23
C THR A 110 0.81 14.92 33.52
N ASP A 111 1.83 14.36 34.15
CA ASP A 111 3.16 14.12 33.57
C ASP A 111 3.70 12.80 34.10
N VAL A 112 3.88 11.83 33.21
CA VAL A 112 4.40 10.50 33.53
C VAL A 112 5.59 10.19 32.64
N ARG A 113 6.69 9.75 33.25
CA ARG A 113 7.98 9.49 32.58
C ARG A 113 8.47 8.08 32.85
N GLY A 114 9.22 7.54 31.90
CA GLY A 114 9.97 6.29 32.07
C GLY A 114 9.09 5.03 32.10
N VAL A 115 7.84 5.12 31.66
CA VAL A 115 6.89 4.00 31.67
C VAL A 115 6.02 3.99 30.42
N ARG A 116 5.42 2.84 30.12
CA ARG A 116 4.49 2.65 29.01
C ARG A 116 3.26 3.53 29.19
N GLY A 117 2.98 4.34 28.17
CA GLY A 117 1.83 5.22 28.14
C GLY A 117 0.51 4.44 28.15
N ALA A 118 -0.48 4.99 28.85
CA ALA A 118 -1.86 4.55 28.81
C ALA A 118 -2.78 5.78 28.81
N TYR A 119 -4.05 5.57 28.52
CA TYR A 119 -5.08 6.60 28.64
C TYR A 119 -6.31 5.92 29.24
N PHE A 120 -6.47 6.04 30.55
CA PHE A 120 -7.63 5.53 31.27
C PHE A 120 -8.50 6.65 31.78
N LEU A 121 -9.82 6.43 31.69
CA LEU A 121 -10.88 7.28 32.20
C LEU A 121 -11.50 6.57 33.39
N GLN A 122 -11.43 7.21 34.56
CA GLN A 122 -12.17 6.77 35.74
C GLN A 122 -13.37 7.69 35.96
N SER A 123 -14.55 7.11 36.12
CA SER A 123 -15.78 7.86 36.43
C SER A 123 -16.73 7.00 37.25
N GLU A 124 -17.57 7.64 38.06
CA GLU A 124 -18.67 7.00 38.77
C GLU A 124 -19.98 7.37 38.09
N ILE A 125 -20.76 6.35 37.71
CA ILE A 125 -21.95 6.51 36.89
C ILE A 125 -23.11 5.81 37.60
N GLU A 126 -24.19 6.55 37.81
CA GLU A 126 -25.48 5.98 38.18
C GLU A 126 -26.25 5.59 36.91
N LEU A 127 -26.64 4.33 36.79
CA LEU A 127 -27.40 3.80 35.67
C LEU A 127 -28.80 3.39 36.15
N ALA A 128 -29.82 4.07 35.65
CA ALA A 128 -31.21 3.71 35.88
C ALA A 128 -31.56 2.35 35.22
N PRO A 129 -32.63 1.67 35.67
CA PRO A 129 -33.12 0.45 35.02
C PRO A 129 -33.35 0.65 33.51
N GLY A 130 -32.78 -0.21 32.68
CA GLY A 130 -32.90 -0.16 31.22
C GLY A 130 -32.17 1.00 30.54
N SER A 131 -31.37 1.79 31.27
CA SER A 131 -30.56 2.86 30.69
C SER A 131 -29.14 2.38 30.38
N GLY A 132 -28.49 3.05 29.42
CA GLY A 132 -27.07 2.87 29.16
C GLY A 132 -26.31 4.18 29.07
N LYS A 133 -24.99 4.08 29.17
CA LYS A 133 -24.06 5.18 28.93
C LYS A 133 -23.08 4.77 27.84
N THR A 134 -22.82 5.69 26.91
CA THR A 134 -21.89 5.50 25.80
C THR A 134 -20.83 6.60 25.83
N TRP A 135 -19.58 6.20 25.63
CA TRP A 135 -18.45 7.12 25.51
C TRP A 135 -17.45 6.62 24.48
N TYR A 136 -16.56 7.53 24.08
CA TYR A 136 -15.60 7.29 23.02
C TYR A 136 -14.20 7.65 23.49
N ILE A 137 -13.22 6.85 23.08
CA ILE A 137 -11.80 7.16 23.17
C ILE A 137 -11.27 7.27 21.74
N VAL A 138 -10.73 8.43 21.40
CA VAL A 138 -10.20 8.72 20.07
C VAL A 138 -8.69 8.84 20.18
N ALA A 139 -7.99 7.98 19.45
CA ALA A 139 -6.54 7.98 19.34
C ALA A 139 -6.15 8.32 17.91
N ASP A 140 -5.16 9.18 17.75
CA ASP A 140 -4.62 9.59 16.45
C ASP A 140 -3.09 9.64 16.51
N LEU A 141 -2.45 9.50 15.36
CA LEU A 141 -1.00 9.28 15.27
C LEU A 141 -0.29 10.47 14.62
N ASN A 142 1.01 10.59 14.88
CA ASN A 142 1.95 11.43 14.10
C ASN A 142 1.56 12.92 14.03
N LYS A 143 1.11 13.50 15.16
CA LYS A 143 0.73 14.92 15.25
C LYS A 143 1.92 15.79 15.56
N ASP A 144 2.10 16.87 14.81
CA ASP A 144 3.06 17.91 15.17
C ASP A 144 2.47 18.90 16.19
N HIS A 145 3.25 19.92 16.56
CA HIS A 145 2.82 20.94 17.51
C HIS A 145 1.63 21.78 17.03
N SER A 146 1.52 22.03 15.72
CA SER A 146 0.41 22.80 15.12
C SER A 146 -0.87 21.97 15.13
N ASP A 147 -0.77 20.69 14.79
CA ASP A 147 -1.87 19.72 14.91
C ASP A 147 -2.39 19.61 16.35
N VAL A 148 -1.47 19.51 17.33
CA VAL A 148 -1.82 19.40 18.76
C VAL A 148 -2.51 20.67 19.25
N ALA A 149 -2.02 21.85 18.84
CA ALA A 149 -2.64 23.13 19.20
C ALA A 149 -4.06 23.22 18.62
N ALA A 150 -4.23 22.97 17.32
CA ALA A 150 -5.52 22.99 16.65
C ALA A 150 -6.51 21.98 17.25
N LEU A 151 -6.04 20.77 17.59
CA LEU A 151 -6.85 19.77 18.26
C LEU A 151 -7.25 20.21 19.67
N SER A 152 -6.34 20.79 20.44
CA SER A 152 -6.64 21.28 21.79
C SER A 152 -7.70 22.38 21.78
N ASP A 153 -7.61 23.33 20.86
CA ASP A 153 -8.60 24.41 20.69
C ASP A 153 -9.94 23.84 20.25
N PHE A 154 -9.92 22.90 19.30
CA PHE A 154 -11.10 22.20 18.83
C PHE A 154 -11.82 21.46 19.96
N LEU A 155 -11.07 20.75 20.82
CA LEU A 155 -11.62 20.05 21.98
C LEU A 155 -12.23 21.00 23.00
N THR A 156 -11.61 22.16 23.21
CA THR A 156 -12.09 23.19 24.16
C THR A 156 -13.35 23.89 23.66
N SER A 157 -13.57 23.96 22.34
CA SER A 157 -14.79 24.53 21.75
C SER A 157 -16.06 23.70 21.99
N ARG A 158 -15.91 22.46 22.50
CA ARG A 158 -17.00 21.53 22.90
C ARG A 158 -18.17 21.41 21.90
N PRO A 159 -17.95 21.21 20.60
CA PRO A 159 -19.02 20.79 19.68
C PRO A 159 -19.58 19.43 20.08
N ASN A 160 -20.68 19.02 19.44
CA ASN A 160 -21.23 17.67 19.61
C ASN A 160 -20.30 16.61 18.99
N PHE A 161 -19.27 16.19 19.74
CA PHE A 161 -18.27 15.21 19.28
C PHE A 161 -18.87 13.85 19.00
N GLN A 162 -19.82 13.39 19.81
CA GLN A 162 -20.45 12.07 19.63
C GLN A 162 -21.11 11.98 18.26
N GLN A 163 -21.95 12.96 17.91
CA GLN A 163 -22.60 13.00 16.59
C GLN A 163 -21.57 13.05 15.46
N ARG A 164 -20.55 13.92 15.58
CA ARG A 164 -19.50 14.04 14.55
C ARG A 164 -18.70 12.75 14.35
N ILE A 165 -18.43 12.01 15.42
CA ILE A 165 -17.74 10.71 15.34
C ILE A 165 -18.62 9.69 14.62
N GLU A 166 -19.89 9.56 15.01
CA GLU A 166 -20.83 8.62 14.37
C GLU A 166 -21.05 8.97 12.89
N ASP A 167 -21.22 10.26 12.57
CA ASP A 167 -21.34 10.73 11.18
C ASP A 167 -20.07 10.40 10.37
N ALA A 168 -18.88 10.57 10.96
CA ALA A 168 -17.62 10.22 10.29
C ALA A 168 -17.50 8.72 10.02
N ILE A 169 -17.86 7.87 11.00
CA ILE A 169 -17.87 6.40 10.86
C ILE A 169 -18.80 5.97 9.73
N LEU A 170 -20.02 6.52 9.69
CA LEU A 170 -21.01 6.21 8.66
C LEU A 170 -20.50 6.64 7.28
N ASN A 171 -19.99 7.86 7.15
CA ASN A 171 -19.44 8.37 5.90
C ASN A 171 -18.26 7.51 5.40
N ASP A 172 -17.35 7.10 6.28
CA ASP A 172 -16.22 6.24 5.90
C ASP A 172 -16.65 4.81 5.56
N SER A 173 -17.68 4.28 6.24
CA SER A 173 -18.28 2.99 5.91
C SER A 173 -18.91 2.99 4.52
N GLU A 174 -19.66 4.04 4.18
CA GLU A 174 -20.25 4.21 2.85
C GLU A 174 -19.19 4.45 1.77
N ARG A 175 -18.10 5.18 2.07
CA ARG A 175 -16.96 5.31 1.15
C ARG A 175 -16.28 3.97 0.88
N LEU A 176 -16.05 3.16 1.91
CA LEU A 176 -15.48 1.82 1.73
C LEU A 176 -16.40 0.92 0.91
N LYS A 177 -17.70 0.92 1.23
CA LYS A 177 -18.73 0.19 0.49
C LYS A 177 -18.80 0.64 -0.97
N THR A 178 -18.68 1.95 -1.24
CA THR A 178 -18.63 2.50 -2.61
C THR A 178 -17.45 1.94 -3.38
N LYS A 179 -16.25 1.89 -2.78
CA LYS A 179 -15.06 1.29 -3.43
C LYS A 179 -15.22 -0.19 -3.75
N ILE A 180 -15.87 -0.93 -2.85
CA ILE A 180 -16.16 -2.35 -3.06
C ILE A 180 -17.22 -2.54 -4.16
N ALA A 181 -18.26 -1.70 -4.17
CA ALA A 181 -19.30 -1.70 -5.19
C ALA A 181 -18.76 -1.35 -6.58
N GLN A 182 -17.77 -0.45 -6.67
CA GLN A 182 -17.06 -0.10 -7.90
C GLN A 182 -16.36 -1.31 -8.54
N ALA A 183 -16.02 -2.34 -7.77
CA ALA A 183 -15.47 -3.61 -8.25
C ALA A 183 -16.48 -4.78 -8.15
N ASP A 184 -17.78 -4.48 -8.30
CA ASP A 184 -18.88 -5.45 -8.28
C ASP A 184 -18.97 -6.32 -7.01
N GLY A 185 -18.47 -5.82 -5.88
CA GLY A 185 -18.44 -6.57 -4.62
C GLY A 185 -19.74 -6.60 -3.84
N CYS A 186 -20.78 -5.91 -4.30
CA CYS A 186 -22.08 -5.84 -3.63
C CYS A 186 -23.09 -6.79 -4.30
N GLN A 187 -23.47 -7.85 -3.60
CA GLN A 187 -24.51 -8.79 -4.03
C GLN A 187 -25.60 -8.94 -2.96
N LEU A 188 -26.82 -9.21 -3.41
CA LEU A 188 -27.95 -9.52 -2.55
C LEU A 188 -28.65 -10.77 -3.07
N THR A 189 -28.34 -11.90 -2.43
CA THR A 189 -28.99 -13.20 -2.63
C THR A 189 -29.68 -13.63 -1.32
N ASP A 190 -30.43 -14.73 -1.37
CA ASP A 190 -31.04 -15.34 -0.17
C ASP A 190 -30.00 -15.98 0.77
N ASP A 191 -28.75 -16.13 0.31
CA ASP A 191 -27.62 -16.60 1.13
C ASP A 191 -26.76 -15.43 1.61
N ALA A 192 -27.05 -14.97 2.83
CA ALA A 192 -26.32 -13.87 3.46
C ALA A 192 -24.82 -14.17 3.62
N PHE A 193 -24.41 -15.42 3.86
CA PHE A 193 -22.99 -15.76 4.02
C PHE A 193 -22.22 -15.59 2.73
N ASN A 194 -22.83 -15.98 1.60
CA ASN A 194 -22.24 -15.77 0.28
C ASN A 194 -22.16 -14.28 -0.07
N ASN A 195 -23.18 -13.48 0.28
CA ASN A 195 -23.13 -12.02 0.09
C ASN A 195 -21.94 -11.40 0.84
N PHE A 196 -21.76 -11.74 2.12
CA PHE A 196 -20.63 -11.25 2.93
C PHE A 196 -19.29 -11.77 2.42
N ARG A 197 -19.23 -13.03 1.98
CA ARG A 197 -18.00 -13.60 1.46
C ARG A 197 -17.57 -12.91 0.17
N HIS A 198 -18.48 -12.70 -0.78
CA HIS A 198 -18.20 -11.96 -2.02
C HIS A 198 -17.73 -10.54 -1.73
N PHE A 199 -18.42 -9.82 -0.85
CA PHE A 199 -18.02 -8.48 -0.41
C PHE A 199 -16.58 -8.45 0.17
N SER A 200 -16.25 -9.40 1.05
CA SER A 200 -14.90 -9.50 1.63
C SER A 200 -13.83 -9.94 0.61
N ASN A 201 -14.17 -10.85 -0.31
CA ASN A 201 -13.26 -11.30 -1.37
C ASN A 201 -12.88 -10.11 -2.26
N THR A 202 -13.87 -9.34 -2.71
CA THR A 202 -13.65 -8.13 -3.52
C THR A 202 -12.83 -7.10 -2.75
N LEU A 203 -13.17 -6.84 -1.48
CA LEU A 203 -12.40 -5.92 -0.64
C LEU A 203 -10.92 -6.30 -0.57
N TYR A 204 -10.59 -7.54 -0.25
CA TYR A 204 -9.19 -7.97 -0.16
C TYR A 204 -8.50 -8.00 -1.53
N ASN A 205 -9.24 -8.25 -2.62
CA ASN A 205 -8.70 -8.13 -3.98
C ASN A 205 -8.27 -6.70 -4.28
N ILE A 206 -9.14 -5.71 -4.05
CA ILE A 206 -8.85 -4.30 -4.33
C ILE A 206 -7.86 -3.68 -3.34
N MET A 207 -7.79 -4.19 -2.10
CA MET A 207 -6.76 -3.77 -1.14
C MET A 207 -5.35 -4.25 -1.55
N ARG A 208 -5.24 -5.38 -2.26
CA ARG A 208 -3.95 -5.95 -2.67
C ARG A 208 -3.54 -5.52 -4.07
N GLY A 209 -4.47 -5.46 -5.02
CA GLY A 209 -4.23 -5.09 -6.42
C GLY A 209 -4.56 -3.64 -6.77
N GLY A 210 -5.30 -2.93 -5.91
CA GLY A 210 -5.82 -1.59 -6.17
C GLY A 210 -7.21 -1.58 -6.79
N ILE A 211 -7.77 -0.38 -6.90
CA ILE A 211 -9.03 -0.06 -7.60
C ILE A 211 -8.80 1.19 -8.45
N PHE A 212 -9.44 1.26 -9.63
CA PHE A 212 -9.40 2.46 -10.46
C PHE A 212 -10.13 3.60 -9.76
N ASP A 213 -9.49 4.77 -9.73
CA ASP A 213 -9.98 5.88 -8.93
C ASP A 213 -11.36 6.41 -9.36
N ASN A 214 -11.55 6.65 -10.66
CA ASN A 214 -12.80 7.19 -11.21
C ASN A 214 -13.21 6.50 -12.51
N GLY A 215 -13.38 5.17 -12.42
CA GLY A 215 -13.67 4.35 -13.58
C GLY A 215 -12.63 4.51 -14.67
N TYR A 216 -13.06 4.93 -15.86
CA TYR A 216 -12.18 5.12 -17.02
C TYR A 216 -11.69 6.57 -17.20
N LEU A 217 -11.91 7.44 -16.22
CA LEU A 217 -11.42 8.82 -16.28
C LEU A 217 -9.98 8.91 -15.79
N VAL A 218 -9.16 9.63 -16.56
CA VAL A 218 -7.77 9.96 -16.27
C VAL A 218 -7.68 11.43 -15.88
N GLU A 219 -7.03 11.72 -14.76
CA GLU A 219 -6.65 13.08 -14.39
C GLU A 219 -5.36 13.47 -15.14
N LYS A 220 -5.42 14.56 -15.93
CA LYS A 220 -4.27 15.01 -16.74
C LYS A 220 -3.02 15.21 -15.90
N ASP A 221 -3.13 15.92 -14.79
CA ASP A 221 -1.98 16.28 -13.96
C ASP A 221 -1.31 15.04 -13.37
N ASP A 222 -2.09 14.00 -13.05
CA ASP A 222 -1.53 12.74 -12.55
C ASP A 222 -0.82 11.95 -13.66
N PHE A 223 -1.38 11.93 -14.88
CA PHE A 223 -0.72 11.33 -16.03
C PHE A 223 0.59 12.04 -16.38
N LEU A 224 0.63 13.38 -16.34
CA LEU A 224 1.86 14.16 -16.57
C LEU A 224 2.93 13.88 -15.50
N ARG A 225 2.54 13.75 -14.22
CA ARG A 225 3.48 13.34 -13.16
C ARG A 225 4.01 11.93 -13.37
N PHE A 226 3.17 11.01 -13.82
CA PHE A 226 3.59 9.67 -14.20
C PHE A 226 4.62 9.72 -15.33
N LEU A 227 4.36 10.47 -16.41
CA LEU A 227 5.32 10.63 -17.52
C LEU A 227 6.64 11.24 -17.05
N GLN A 228 6.59 12.28 -16.20
CA GLN A 228 7.79 12.94 -15.67
C GLN A 228 8.68 12.00 -14.85
N THR A 229 8.07 11.05 -14.14
CA THR A 229 8.80 10.06 -13.35
C THR A 229 9.30 8.92 -14.24
N ALA A 230 8.48 8.48 -15.19
CA ALA A 230 8.79 7.38 -16.06
C ALA A 230 9.89 7.72 -17.07
N ASN A 231 9.75 8.84 -17.77
CA ASN A 231 10.68 9.27 -18.81
C ASN A 231 10.67 10.80 -18.97
N ARG A 232 11.67 11.45 -18.37
CA ARG A 232 11.81 12.91 -18.37
C ARG A 232 11.97 13.48 -19.78
N ASP A 233 12.69 12.78 -20.65
CA ASP A 233 12.90 13.22 -22.04
C ASP A 233 11.56 13.23 -22.81
N THR A 234 10.76 12.19 -22.64
CA THR A 234 9.41 12.08 -23.24
C THR A 234 8.46 13.12 -22.65
N ALA A 235 8.46 13.30 -21.32
CA ALA A 235 7.66 14.30 -20.65
C ALA A 235 8.01 15.73 -21.11
N GLN A 236 9.29 16.05 -21.24
CA GLN A 236 9.75 17.35 -21.74
C GLN A 236 9.36 17.56 -23.21
N LYS A 237 9.57 16.54 -24.06
CA LYS A 237 9.27 16.61 -25.50
C LYS A 237 7.79 16.82 -25.78
N TYR A 238 6.91 16.14 -25.04
CA TYR A 238 5.47 16.15 -25.30
C TYR A 238 4.64 17.02 -24.34
N GLY A 239 5.24 17.53 -23.26
CA GLY A 239 4.59 18.42 -22.29
C GLY A 239 3.76 19.53 -22.95
N PRO A 240 4.32 20.33 -23.88
CA PRO A 240 3.55 21.40 -24.54
C PRO A 240 2.32 20.94 -25.32
N VAL A 241 2.33 19.71 -25.87
CA VAL A 241 1.17 19.16 -26.58
C VAL A 241 0.14 18.60 -25.59
N LEU A 242 0.62 17.92 -24.55
CA LEU A 242 -0.23 17.32 -23.51
C LEU A 242 -0.86 18.36 -22.59
N ASP A 243 -0.29 19.56 -22.47
CA ASP A 243 -0.87 20.68 -21.73
C ASP A 243 -2.27 21.06 -22.26
N GLY A 244 -2.49 20.88 -23.57
CA GLY A 244 -3.77 21.10 -24.25
C GLY A 244 -4.85 20.06 -23.96
N LEU A 245 -4.53 18.96 -23.27
CA LEU A 245 -5.54 17.98 -22.85
C LEU A 245 -6.52 18.61 -21.84
N PRO A 246 -7.80 18.18 -21.85
CA PRO A 246 -8.74 18.57 -20.81
C PRO A 246 -8.26 18.06 -19.44
N GLY A 247 -8.70 18.70 -18.36
CA GLY A 247 -8.28 18.31 -17.00
C GLY A 247 -8.63 16.86 -16.63
N GLN A 248 -9.72 16.34 -17.23
CA GLN A 248 -10.10 14.93 -17.19
C GLN A 248 -10.49 14.46 -18.59
N LEU A 249 -10.14 13.22 -18.93
CA LEU A 249 -10.50 12.55 -20.18
C LEU A 249 -10.70 11.06 -19.98
N ASN A 250 -11.41 10.41 -20.91
CA ASN A 250 -11.50 8.96 -20.91
C ASN A 250 -10.14 8.34 -21.31
N VAL A 251 -9.78 7.22 -20.70
CA VAL A 251 -8.54 6.49 -21.03
C VAL A 251 -8.44 6.14 -22.52
N ASN A 252 -9.56 5.79 -23.16
CA ASN A 252 -9.60 5.47 -24.58
C ASN A 252 -9.32 6.68 -25.48
N ASP A 253 -9.56 7.90 -24.97
CA ASP A 253 -9.25 9.13 -25.68
C ASP A 253 -7.77 9.50 -25.51
N LEU A 254 -7.11 9.09 -24.42
CA LEU A 254 -5.71 9.40 -24.16
C LEU A 254 -4.81 8.99 -25.33
N LEU A 255 -4.99 7.76 -25.83
CA LEU A 255 -4.21 7.23 -26.97
C LEU A 255 -4.53 7.96 -28.29
N GLN A 256 -5.74 8.50 -28.45
CA GLN A 256 -6.13 9.25 -29.66
C GLN A 256 -5.47 10.63 -29.73
N HIS A 257 -5.06 11.18 -28.59
CA HIS A 257 -4.42 12.50 -28.50
C HIS A 257 -2.89 12.44 -28.56
N ILE A 258 -2.30 11.26 -28.75
CA ILE A 258 -0.85 11.11 -28.89
C ILE A 258 -0.42 11.62 -30.27
N PRO A 259 0.36 12.72 -30.35
CA PRO A 259 0.78 13.30 -31.63
C PRO A 259 1.95 12.51 -32.22
N ALA A 260 1.77 12.02 -33.47
CA ALA A 260 2.74 11.19 -34.20
C ALA A 260 3.08 9.86 -33.47
N PRO A 261 3.44 8.78 -34.19
CA PRO A 261 3.71 7.49 -33.57
C PRO A 261 5.09 7.50 -32.89
N ASP A 262 5.22 8.11 -31.71
CA ASP A 262 6.35 7.92 -30.82
C ASP A 262 6.08 6.72 -29.92
N PRO A 263 6.82 5.61 -30.09
CA PRO A 263 6.56 4.37 -29.37
C PRO A 263 6.80 4.51 -27.87
N ASN A 264 7.58 5.50 -27.39
CA ASN A 264 7.76 5.73 -25.96
C ASN A 264 6.49 6.31 -25.32
N LEU A 265 5.94 7.39 -25.90
CA LEU A 265 4.74 8.01 -25.36
C LEU A 265 3.55 7.07 -25.48
N GLU A 266 3.42 6.37 -26.61
CA GLU A 266 2.35 5.39 -26.81
C GLU A 266 2.43 4.22 -25.82
N ARG A 267 3.63 3.69 -25.56
CA ARG A 267 3.83 2.68 -24.53
C ARG A 267 3.44 3.19 -23.16
N LEU A 268 3.92 4.37 -22.77
CA LEU A 268 3.66 4.93 -21.44
C LEU A 268 2.17 5.19 -21.22
N ALA A 269 1.48 5.75 -22.20
CA ALA A 269 0.02 5.91 -22.17
C ALA A 269 -0.69 4.55 -22.09
N SER A 270 -0.22 3.56 -22.85
CA SER A 270 -0.76 2.19 -22.80
C SER A 270 -0.44 1.47 -21.49
N GLN A 271 0.53 1.89 -20.69
CA GLN A 271 0.85 1.26 -19.39
C GLN A 271 0.23 1.99 -18.20
N TYR A 272 -0.37 3.15 -18.44
CA TYR A 272 -0.91 3.98 -17.39
C TYR A 272 -2.16 3.33 -16.78
N LEU A 273 -2.12 3.15 -15.45
CA LEU A 273 -3.19 2.55 -14.65
C LEU A 273 -3.42 3.45 -13.43
N PRO A 274 -4.51 4.26 -13.39
CA PRO A 274 -4.80 5.19 -12.29
C PRO A 274 -5.41 4.45 -11.07
N LEU A 275 -4.65 3.50 -10.54
CA LEU A 275 -5.03 2.70 -9.39
C LEU A 275 -4.75 3.44 -8.08
N THR A 276 -5.59 3.22 -7.08
CA THR A 276 -5.40 3.64 -5.69
C THR A 276 -5.78 2.48 -4.76
N PHE A 277 -5.73 2.71 -3.44
CA PHE A 277 -6.17 1.77 -2.41
C PHE A 277 -5.33 0.50 -2.21
N SER A 278 -4.40 0.20 -3.12
CA SER A 278 -3.50 -0.94 -3.00
C SER A 278 -2.51 -0.77 -1.84
N ARG A 279 -2.12 -1.88 -1.22
CA ARG A 279 -1.00 -1.99 -0.29
C ARG A 279 -0.36 -3.37 -0.37
N ARG A 280 0.90 -3.47 0.06
CA ARG A 280 1.52 -4.79 0.29
C ARG A 280 0.80 -5.52 1.42
N HIS A 281 0.68 -6.84 1.31
CA HIS A 281 -0.05 -7.70 2.25
C HIS A 281 0.85 -8.17 3.41
N GLY A 282 1.60 -7.24 3.98
CA GLY A 282 2.32 -7.44 5.24
C GLY A 282 1.38 -7.28 6.43
N ASP A 283 1.57 -8.11 7.44
CA ASP A 283 0.79 -8.11 8.68
C ASP A 283 1.54 -8.91 9.76
N PRO A 284 1.12 -8.92 11.04
CA PRO A 284 1.81 -9.68 12.10
C PRO A 284 1.95 -11.19 11.84
N SER A 285 1.07 -11.79 11.03
CA SER A 285 1.19 -13.21 10.60
C SER A 285 2.11 -13.41 9.39
N ARG A 286 2.46 -12.33 8.69
CA ARG A 286 3.43 -12.28 7.58
C ARG A 286 4.52 -11.23 7.85
N PRO A 287 5.30 -11.38 8.93
CA PRO A 287 6.23 -10.35 9.41
C PRO A 287 7.43 -10.08 8.50
N TRP A 288 7.67 -10.96 7.51
CA TRP A 288 8.68 -10.80 6.45
C TRP A 288 8.22 -9.85 5.33
N ASN A 289 6.91 -9.60 5.20
CA ASN A 289 6.37 -8.62 4.27
C ASN A 289 6.22 -7.28 4.97
N GLN A 290 7.04 -6.29 4.58
CA GLN A 290 6.80 -4.91 4.98
C GLN A 290 5.60 -4.32 4.22
N PHE A 291 4.78 -3.52 4.90
CA PHE A 291 3.64 -2.84 4.29
C PHE A 291 3.59 -1.37 4.69
N SER A 292 3.05 -0.57 3.79
CA SER A 292 2.69 0.83 3.98
C SER A 292 1.34 1.06 3.28
N ILE A 293 0.51 1.96 3.81
CA ILE A 293 -0.82 2.27 3.28
C ILE A 293 -0.82 3.75 2.91
N GLU A 294 -0.46 4.04 1.66
CA GLU A 294 -0.27 5.40 1.18
C GLU A 294 -1.40 5.80 0.23
N LEU A 295 -2.48 6.30 0.81
CA LEU A 295 -3.63 6.81 0.05
C LEU A 295 -3.51 8.30 -0.26
N LYS A 296 -2.58 8.99 0.41
CA LYS A 296 -2.37 10.42 0.29
C LYS A 296 -0.88 10.73 0.20
N ASP A 297 -0.54 11.81 -0.50
CA ASP A 297 0.80 12.40 -0.48
C ASP A 297 1.06 13.18 0.82
N GLU A 298 2.27 13.75 0.93
CA GLU A 298 2.68 14.54 2.10
C GLU A 298 1.84 15.82 2.29
N GLN A 299 1.20 16.31 1.22
CA GLN A 299 0.31 17.47 1.24
C GLN A 299 -1.16 17.08 1.54
N GLY A 300 -1.44 15.79 1.70
CA GLY A 300 -2.77 15.26 2.00
C GLY A 300 -3.67 15.07 0.77
N ASN A 301 -3.14 15.26 -0.46
CA ASN A 301 -3.88 15.00 -1.69
C ASN A 301 -3.93 13.49 -1.95
N LYS A 302 -4.93 13.06 -2.72
CA LYS A 302 -5.07 11.66 -3.13
C LYS A 302 -3.82 11.19 -3.89
N LYS A 303 -3.28 10.03 -3.48
CA LYS A 303 -2.18 9.35 -4.17
C LYS A 303 -2.74 8.24 -5.06
N LEU A 304 -2.46 8.32 -6.35
CA LEU A 304 -2.64 7.21 -7.29
C LEU A 304 -1.33 6.44 -7.34
N ASP A 305 -1.30 5.23 -6.80
CA ASP A 305 -0.09 4.44 -6.69
C ASP A 305 -0.42 2.97 -6.50
N TYR A 306 0.50 2.12 -6.96
CA TYR A 306 0.44 0.69 -6.73
C TYR A 306 1.82 0.05 -6.75
N GLN A 307 1.95 -0.98 -5.92
CA GLN A 307 3.07 -1.90 -5.97
C GLN A 307 2.61 -3.30 -5.58
N GLY A 308 3.15 -4.31 -6.26
CA GLY A 308 2.82 -5.69 -5.95
C GLY A 308 3.80 -6.67 -6.53
N ASN A 309 4.01 -7.77 -5.81
CA ASN A 309 4.73 -8.90 -6.35
C ASN A 309 4.02 -9.40 -7.61
N TRP A 310 4.78 -9.84 -8.60
CA TRP A 310 4.31 -10.14 -9.95
C TRP A 310 3.04 -11.00 -9.96
N ARG A 311 3.12 -12.20 -9.39
CA ARG A 311 1.99 -13.14 -9.32
C ARG A 311 0.78 -12.51 -8.62
N ASP A 312 0.99 -11.91 -7.46
CA ASP A 312 -0.09 -11.42 -6.62
C ASP A 312 -0.95 -10.37 -7.32
N ILE A 313 -0.29 -9.37 -7.92
CA ILE A 313 -0.99 -8.22 -8.51
C ILE A 313 -1.66 -8.58 -9.84
N PHE A 314 -1.00 -9.37 -10.70
CA PHE A 314 -1.63 -9.79 -11.96
C PHE A 314 -2.81 -10.73 -11.75
N GLN A 315 -2.78 -11.57 -10.71
CA GLN A 315 -3.96 -12.33 -10.28
C GLN A 315 -5.10 -11.43 -9.79
N ASN A 316 -4.79 -10.37 -9.03
CA ASN A 316 -5.84 -9.45 -8.58
C ASN A 316 -6.42 -8.64 -9.75
N TRP A 317 -5.58 -8.29 -10.72
CA TRP A 317 -5.96 -7.57 -11.92
C TRP A 317 -6.82 -8.40 -12.87
N GLU A 318 -6.62 -9.71 -12.95
CA GLU A 318 -7.54 -10.60 -13.68
C GLU A 318 -8.99 -10.43 -13.19
N ALA A 319 -9.21 -10.47 -11.87
CA ALA A 319 -10.53 -10.27 -11.29
C ALA A 319 -11.03 -8.83 -11.47
N LEU A 320 -10.16 -7.83 -11.29
CA LEU A 320 -10.51 -6.42 -11.44
C LEU A 320 -10.92 -6.08 -12.89
N ALA A 321 -10.29 -6.72 -13.88
CA ALA A 321 -10.58 -6.50 -15.29
C ALA A 321 -11.99 -6.95 -15.70
N LEU A 322 -12.66 -7.79 -14.90
CA LEU A 322 -14.06 -8.13 -15.13
C LEU A 322 -14.99 -6.92 -14.91
N SER A 323 -14.65 -6.07 -13.92
CA SER A 323 -15.36 -4.82 -13.64
C SER A 323 -14.88 -3.66 -14.52
N TYR A 324 -13.64 -3.73 -15.02
CA TYR A 324 -12.98 -2.67 -15.78
C TYR A 324 -12.30 -3.16 -17.08
N PRO A 325 -13.05 -3.72 -18.04
CA PRO A 325 -12.48 -4.30 -19.25
C PRO A 325 -11.63 -3.33 -20.09
N GLU A 326 -11.91 -2.02 -20.12
CA GLU A 326 -11.13 -1.06 -20.95
C GLU A 326 -9.66 -0.94 -20.52
N TYR A 327 -9.29 -1.40 -19.32
CA TYR A 327 -7.90 -1.43 -18.86
C TYR A 327 -7.17 -2.75 -19.16
N LEU A 328 -7.81 -3.73 -19.83
CA LEU A 328 -7.20 -5.03 -20.14
C LEU A 328 -5.89 -4.89 -20.93
N GLU A 329 -5.91 -4.11 -22.01
CA GLU A 329 -4.72 -3.87 -22.81
C GLU A 329 -3.66 -3.10 -22.04
N HIS A 330 -4.06 -2.30 -21.05
CA HIS A 330 -3.11 -1.61 -20.19
C HIS A 330 -2.38 -2.56 -19.24
N MET A 331 -3.12 -3.50 -18.64
CA MET A 331 -2.56 -4.57 -17.83
C MET A 331 -1.64 -5.49 -18.66
N ILE A 332 -2.04 -5.84 -19.89
CA ILE A 332 -1.22 -6.62 -20.83
C ILE A 332 0.05 -5.85 -21.19
N ALA A 333 -0.06 -4.56 -21.56
CA ALA A 333 1.08 -3.73 -21.91
C ALA A 333 2.09 -3.63 -20.76
N LYS A 334 1.59 -3.48 -19.52
CA LYS A 334 2.42 -3.49 -18.31
C LYS A 334 3.12 -4.84 -18.12
N PHE A 335 2.40 -5.95 -18.25
CA PHE A 335 2.95 -7.31 -18.14
C PHE A 335 4.05 -7.57 -19.16
N VAL A 336 3.74 -7.41 -20.45
CA VAL A 336 4.68 -7.81 -21.50
C VAL A 336 5.89 -6.89 -21.53
N SER A 337 5.71 -5.58 -21.33
CA SER A 337 6.85 -4.65 -21.37
C SER A 337 7.80 -4.84 -20.18
N ALA A 338 7.27 -5.22 -19.02
CA ALA A 338 8.10 -5.56 -17.85
C ALA A 338 8.70 -6.98 -17.92
N SER A 339 8.38 -7.77 -18.95
CA SER A 339 9.01 -9.09 -19.16
C SER A 339 10.37 -8.93 -19.85
N THR A 340 11.34 -9.75 -19.46
CA THR A 340 12.75 -9.68 -19.87
C THR A 340 12.99 -10.32 -21.24
N ALA A 341 14.11 -10.00 -21.89
CA ALA A 341 14.45 -10.54 -23.22
C ALA A 341 14.76 -12.05 -23.22
N ASP A 342 15.09 -12.59 -22.05
CA ASP A 342 15.25 -14.02 -21.78
C ASP A 342 13.95 -14.69 -21.29
N GLY A 343 12.79 -14.03 -21.41
CA GLY A 343 11.46 -14.64 -21.24
C GLY A 343 11.01 -14.88 -19.82
N TYR A 344 11.49 -14.07 -18.88
CA TYR A 344 11.08 -14.04 -17.48
C TYR A 344 10.61 -12.63 -17.10
N ASN A 345 10.69 -12.29 -15.80
CA ASN A 345 10.25 -11.00 -15.28
C ASN A 345 10.90 -10.68 -13.93
N PRO A 346 10.96 -9.39 -13.56
CA PRO A 346 11.29 -8.97 -12.20
C PRO A 346 10.27 -9.48 -11.19
N TYR A 347 10.65 -9.46 -9.91
CA TYR A 347 9.81 -9.91 -8.80
C TYR A 347 8.60 -9.00 -8.54
N ARG A 348 8.74 -7.68 -8.75
CA ARG A 348 7.71 -6.69 -8.40
C ARG A 348 7.44 -5.73 -9.55
N VAL A 349 6.17 -5.35 -9.72
CA VAL A 349 5.76 -4.21 -10.55
C VAL A 349 5.31 -3.05 -9.66
N VAL A 350 5.60 -1.83 -10.11
CA VAL A 350 5.22 -0.57 -9.46
C VAL A 350 4.59 0.36 -10.50
N ARG A 351 3.93 1.44 -10.06
CA ARG A 351 3.18 2.36 -10.94
C ARG A 351 3.94 2.74 -12.22
N ASP A 352 5.15 3.23 -12.06
CA ASP A 352 6.04 3.77 -13.09
C ASP A 352 7.12 2.79 -13.57
N GLY A 353 7.15 1.55 -13.07
CA GLY A 353 8.20 0.59 -13.48
C GLY A 353 8.07 -0.78 -12.83
N PHE A 354 9.21 -1.30 -12.37
CA PHE A 354 9.35 -2.60 -11.71
C PHE A 354 10.65 -2.64 -10.89
N ASP A 355 10.73 -3.59 -9.95
CA ASP A 355 11.90 -3.80 -9.09
C ASP A 355 12.33 -5.27 -9.11
N TRP A 356 13.63 -5.52 -9.10
CA TRP A 356 14.25 -6.83 -8.95
C TRP A 356 14.79 -7.02 -7.53
N GLU A 357 15.10 -8.27 -7.18
CA GLU A 357 15.75 -8.59 -5.91
C GLU A 357 17.26 -8.40 -6.07
N VAL A 358 17.92 -8.00 -5.00
CA VAL A 358 19.38 -7.90 -4.92
C VAL A 358 19.82 -8.82 -3.79
N VAL A 359 20.91 -9.56 -4.01
CA VAL A 359 21.47 -10.45 -2.99
C VAL A 359 21.90 -9.61 -1.78
N ASP A 360 21.34 -9.94 -0.62
CA ASP A 360 21.74 -9.35 0.66
C ASP A 360 22.52 -10.41 1.45
N PRO A 361 23.85 -10.26 1.62
CA PRO A 361 24.67 -11.21 2.37
C PRO A 361 24.24 -11.38 3.84
N ALA A 362 23.50 -10.42 4.40
CA ALA A 362 22.99 -10.47 5.77
C ALA A 362 21.58 -11.11 5.87
N ASP A 363 20.87 -11.29 4.75
CA ASP A 363 19.57 -11.94 4.70
C ASP A 363 19.68 -13.34 4.05
N PRO A 364 19.64 -14.44 4.84
CA PRO A 364 19.72 -15.79 4.29
C PRO A 364 18.52 -16.17 3.41
N TRP A 365 17.46 -15.36 3.35
CA TRP A 365 16.33 -15.52 2.44
C TRP A 365 16.45 -14.69 1.16
N SER A 366 17.45 -13.80 1.08
CA SER A 366 17.73 -13.05 -0.13
C SER A 366 18.42 -13.95 -1.15
N HIS A 367 17.65 -14.38 -2.15
CA HIS A 367 18.25 -14.92 -3.37
C HIS A 367 17.54 -14.37 -4.59
N ILE A 368 18.30 -14.26 -5.68
CA ILE A 368 17.80 -13.87 -6.98
C ILE A 368 17.34 -15.10 -7.77
N GLY A 369 16.51 -14.86 -8.77
CA GLY A 369 16.08 -15.87 -9.73
C GLY A 369 14.78 -15.47 -10.41
N TYR A 370 14.24 -16.40 -11.20
CA TYR A 370 12.99 -16.22 -11.90
C TYR A 370 12.04 -17.38 -11.62
N TRP A 371 10.84 -17.09 -11.14
CA TRP A 371 9.83 -18.11 -10.88
C TRP A 371 9.25 -18.65 -12.20
N GLY A 372 9.26 -19.98 -12.35
CA GLY A 372 8.87 -20.64 -13.59
C GLY A 372 7.40 -20.42 -14.02
N ASP A 373 6.50 -20.15 -13.08
CA ASP A 373 5.06 -19.99 -13.33
C ASP A 373 4.66 -18.55 -13.72
N HIS A 374 5.50 -17.55 -13.44
CA HIS A 374 5.15 -16.13 -13.54
C HIS A 374 4.73 -15.62 -14.93
N GLN A 375 5.06 -16.34 -16.00
CA GLN A 375 4.85 -15.86 -17.37
C GLN A 375 3.52 -16.36 -17.97
N ILE A 376 3.37 -17.67 -18.12
CA ILE A 376 2.40 -18.23 -19.07
C ILE A 376 0.96 -18.03 -18.63
N ILE A 377 0.59 -18.55 -17.45
CA ILE A 377 -0.82 -18.62 -17.06
C ILE A 377 -1.40 -17.22 -16.78
N TYR A 378 -0.64 -16.35 -16.11
CA TYR A 378 -1.11 -15.01 -15.76
C TYR A 378 -1.29 -14.12 -16.98
N LEU A 379 -0.38 -14.18 -17.96
CA LEU A 379 -0.55 -13.50 -19.23
C LEU A 379 -1.74 -14.07 -20.00
N LEU A 380 -1.85 -15.40 -20.06
CA LEU A 380 -2.93 -16.07 -20.79
C LEU A 380 -4.31 -15.62 -20.31
N LYS A 381 -4.54 -15.51 -18.99
CA LYS A 381 -5.82 -15.05 -18.45
C LYS A 381 -6.19 -13.65 -18.94
N LEU A 382 -5.23 -12.72 -18.99
CA LEU A 382 -5.47 -11.37 -19.52
C LEU A 382 -5.73 -11.40 -21.03
N LEU A 383 -5.02 -12.22 -21.80
CA LEU A 383 -5.23 -12.37 -23.24
C LEU A 383 -6.60 -12.97 -23.57
N GLU A 384 -7.06 -13.97 -22.80
CA GLU A 384 -8.40 -14.56 -22.93
C GLU A 384 -9.49 -13.51 -22.67
N LEU A 385 -9.33 -12.69 -21.63
CA LEU A 385 -10.26 -11.60 -21.33
C LEU A 385 -10.24 -10.54 -22.43
N SER A 386 -9.07 -10.09 -22.89
CA SER A 386 -8.95 -9.15 -24.02
C SER A 386 -9.62 -9.70 -25.28
N HIS A 387 -9.42 -10.98 -25.62
CA HIS A 387 -10.09 -11.60 -26.75
C HIS A 387 -11.62 -11.62 -26.61
N LYS A 388 -12.11 -11.85 -25.38
CA LYS A 388 -13.55 -11.90 -25.06
C LYS A 388 -14.21 -10.53 -25.12
N TYR A 389 -13.60 -9.50 -24.53
CA TYR A 389 -14.18 -8.16 -24.45
C TYR A 389 -13.86 -7.30 -25.69
N HIS A 390 -12.65 -7.43 -26.25
CA HIS A 390 -12.14 -6.62 -27.37
C HIS A 390 -11.65 -7.50 -28.55
N PRO A 391 -12.55 -8.24 -29.23
CA PRO A 391 -12.16 -9.10 -30.35
C PRO A 391 -11.45 -8.29 -31.45
N GLY A 392 -10.28 -8.77 -31.91
CA GLY A 392 -9.45 -8.08 -32.91
C GLY A 392 -8.35 -7.19 -32.32
N LYS A 393 -8.43 -6.81 -31.04
CA LYS A 393 -7.47 -5.90 -30.42
C LYS A 393 -6.07 -6.49 -30.34
N LEU A 394 -5.93 -7.74 -29.91
CA LEU A 394 -4.64 -8.43 -29.86
C LEU A 394 -3.97 -8.50 -31.24
N GLN A 395 -4.74 -8.77 -32.30
CA GLN A 395 -4.26 -8.82 -33.68
C GLN A 395 -3.64 -7.49 -34.11
N SER A 396 -4.23 -6.36 -33.70
CA SER A 396 -3.68 -5.03 -33.97
C SER A 396 -2.35 -4.77 -33.26
N LEU A 397 -2.09 -5.45 -32.14
CA LEU A 397 -0.86 -5.30 -31.35
C LEU A 397 0.26 -6.23 -31.83
N LEU A 398 -0.07 -7.30 -32.59
CA LEU A 398 0.92 -8.27 -33.08
C LEU A 398 2.00 -7.64 -33.98
N SER A 399 1.68 -6.58 -34.73
CA SER A 399 2.63 -5.88 -35.61
C SER A 399 3.10 -4.53 -35.06
N LYS A 400 2.55 -4.08 -33.93
CA LYS A 400 2.78 -2.74 -33.40
C LYS A 400 3.98 -2.71 -32.44
N ALA A 401 5.08 -2.09 -32.86
CA ALA A 401 6.33 -2.03 -32.11
C ALA A 401 6.31 -0.96 -31.01
N ILE A 402 5.61 -1.24 -29.91
CA ILE A 402 5.45 -0.33 -28.75
C ILE A 402 5.82 -1.00 -27.42
N PHE A 403 6.15 -2.28 -27.40
CA PHE A 403 6.51 -2.99 -26.19
C PHE A 403 8.02 -3.04 -26.04
N THR A 404 8.50 -3.20 -24.80
CA THR A 404 9.93 -3.16 -24.47
C THR A 404 10.36 -4.43 -23.74
N TYR A 405 11.65 -4.53 -23.44
CA TYR A 405 12.19 -5.56 -22.57
C TYR A 405 12.77 -4.95 -21.29
N ALA A 406 12.33 -5.48 -20.14
CA ALA A 406 12.96 -5.17 -18.87
C ALA A 406 14.43 -5.61 -18.88
N ASN A 407 15.32 -4.73 -18.43
CA ASN A 407 16.74 -5.01 -18.31
C ASN A 407 17.03 -5.35 -16.84
N VAL A 408 16.74 -6.59 -16.45
CA VAL A 408 17.03 -7.10 -15.12
C VAL A 408 18.50 -7.56 -15.08
N PRO A 409 19.30 -7.17 -14.08
CA PRO A 409 20.74 -7.48 -14.01
C PRO A 409 21.02 -8.92 -13.57
N TYR A 410 20.30 -9.88 -14.14
CA TYR A 410 20.50 -11.29 -13.93
C TYR A 410 21.13 -11.89 -15.19
N ARG A 411 22.05 -12.84 -15.01
CA ARG A 411 22.75 -13.54 -16.08
C ARG A 411 22.52 -15.03 -15.95
N ILE A 412 21.66 -15.57 -16.80
CA ILE A 412 21.46 -17.01 -16.92
C ILE A 412 22.75 -17.62 -17.51
N LYS A 413 23.30 -18.63 -16.83
CA LYS A 413 24.56 -19.28 -17.19
C LYS A 413 24.48 -20.03 -18.52
N PRO A 414 25.62 -20.33 -19.15
CA PRO A 414 25.68 -21.24 -20.27
C PRO A 414 25.02 -22.59 -19.96
N TYR A 415 24.36 -23.20 -20.96
CA TYR A 415 23.62 -24.46 -20.79
C TYR A 415 24.45 -25.59 -20.16
N HIS A 416 25.75 -25.69 -20.51
CA HIS A 416 26.61 -26.74 -19.98
C HIS A 416 26.84 -26.60 -18.46
N ASP A 417 26.95 -25.36 -17.96
CA ASP A 417 27.08 -25.09 -16.52
C ASP A 417 25.78 -25.38 -15.78
N ILE A 418 24.64 -25.00 -16.37
CA ILE A 418 23.30 -25.32 -15.83
C ILE A 418 23.09 -26.83 -15.76
N LEU A 419 23.55 -27.59 -16.76
CA LEU A 419 23.47 -29.05 -16.76
C LEU A 419 24.37 -29.69 -15.71
N GLN A 420 25.51 -29.08 -15.43
CA GLN A 420 26.44 -29.55 -14.41
C GLN A 420 25.91 -29.29 -12.98
N ASP A 421 25.34 -28.11 -12.72
CA ASP A 421 24.74 -27.76 -11.43
C ASP A 421 23.47 -26.89 -11.63
N PRO A 422 22.27 -27.49 -11.66
CA PRO A 422 21.02 -26.76 -11.89
C PRO A 422 20.53 -25.96 -10.69
N HIS A 423 21.24 -25.98 -9.56
CA HIS A 423 20.95 -25.12 -8.41
C HIS A 423 21.74 -23.81 -8.44
N ASN A 424 22.74 -23.68 -9.32
CA ASN A 424 23.60 -22.50 -9.46
C ASN A 424 23.63 -22.05 -10.92
N THR A 425 22.63 -21.28 -11.33
CA THR A 425 22.31 -21.06 -12.76
C THR A 425 22.17 -19.60 -13.15
N ILE A 426 22.11 -18.68 -12.18
CA ILE A 426 21.91 -17.24 -12.42
C ILE A 426 22.86 -16.44 -11.53
N ASP A 427 23.70 -15.62 -12.16
CA ASP A 427 24.57 -14.65 -11.48
C ASP A 427 23.94 -13.25 -11.49
N PHE A 428 24.29 -12.43 -10.50
CA PHE A 428 23.95 -11.00 -10.47
C PHE A 428 25.04 -10.19 -11.20
N ASP A 429 24.63 -9.34 -12.13
CA ASP A 429 25.52 -8.44 -12.88
C ASP A 429 25.54 -7.05 -12.25
N PHE A 430 26.50 -6.83 -11.34
CA PHE A 430 26.65 -5.57 -10.61
C PHE A 430 26.96 -4.39 -11.53
N GLU A 431 27.75 -4.59 -12.59
CA GLU A 431 28.09 -3.52 -13.53
C GLU A 431 26.86 -3.07 -14.31
N LEU A 432 26.02 -4.02 -14.75
CA LEU A 432 24.75 -3.70 -15.37
C LEU A 432 23.80 -2.99 -14.39
N ASP A 433 23.73 -3.45 -13.13
CA ASP A 433 22.89 -2.84 -12.10
C ASP A 433 23.26 -1.36 -11.89
N ASP A 434 24.56 -1.06 -11.72
CA ASP A 434 25.07 0.30 -11.59
C ASP A 434 24.75 1.15 -12.85
N ALA A 435 24.92 0.58 -14.04
CA ALA A 435 24.60 1.26 -15.29
C ALA A 435 23.09 1.56 -15.42
N ILE A 436 22.22 0.63 -15.00
CA ILE A 436 20.77 0.87 -14.96
C ILE A 436 20.44 1.98 -13.98
N HIS A 437 21.01 1.97 -12.76
CA HIS A 437 20.79 3.01 -11.77
C HIS A 437 21.22 4.39 -12.28
N ALA A 438 22.38 4.49 -12.93
CA ALA A 438 22.83 5.72 -13.58
C ALA A 438 21.84 6.21 -14.65
N ARG A 439 21.31 5.32 -15.50
CA ARG A 439 20.26 5.67 -16.46
C ARG A 439 18.98 6.13 -15.77
N VAL A 440 18.54 5.45 -14.71
CA VAL A 440 17.33 5.86 -13.96
C VAL A 440 17.50 7.26 -13.38
N GLN A 441 18.67 7.58 -12.83
CA GLN A 441 18.97 8.93 -12.35
C GLN A 441 18.94 9.97 -13.48
N ALA A 442 19.41 9.63 -14.69
CA ALA A 442 19.39 10.54 -15.83
C ALA A 442 17.98 10.76 -16.41
N ARG A 443 17.24 9.69 -16.76
CA ARG A 443 16.00 9.78 -17.57
C ARG A 443 14.71 9.40 -16.86
N GLY A 444 14.75 8.81 -15.67
CA GLY A 444 13.58 8.22 -15.01
C GLY A 444 13.52 6.70 -15.15
N THR A 445 12.44 6.07 -14.67
CA THR A 445 12.36 4.60 -14.54
C THR A 445 12.48 3.84 -15.87
N ASP A 446 12.23 4.48 -17.01
CA ASP A 446 12.49 3.91 -18.34
C ASP A 446 13.97 3.53 -18.56
N GLY A 447 14.89 4.08 -17.75
CA GLY A 447 16.29 3.64 -17.70
C GLY A 447 16.49 2.16 -17.34
N LYS A 448 15.44 1.51 -16.79
CA LYS A 448 15.38 0.07 -16.49
C LYS A 448 15.09 -0.81 -17.72
N PHE A 449 14.78 -0.25 -18.89
CA PHE A 449 14.57 -1.03 -20.11
C PHE A 449 15.85 -1.21 -20.92
N ILE A 450 15.86 -2.22 -21.80
CA ILE A 450 16.96 -2.43 -22.76
C ILE A 450 17.03 -1.24 -23.72
N CYS A 451 18.23 -0.71 -23.90
CA CYS A 451 18.52 0.41 -24.79
C CYS A 451 19.36 -0.07 -25.99
N LEU A 452 19.18 0.59 -27.13
CA LEU A 452 20.02 0.49 -28.31
C LEU A 452 21.35 1.24 -28.11
N GLU A 453 22.29 1.05 -29.04
CA GLU A 453 23.60 1.73 -28.99
C GLU A 453 23.49 3.27 -29.02
N ASP A 454 22.46 3.81 -29.66
CA ASP A 454 22.16 5.24 -29.70
C ASP A 454 21.50 5.78 -28.42
N GLY A 455 21.28 4.91 -27.43
CA GLY A 455 20.62 5.24 -26.16
C GLY A 455 19.09 5.29 -26.22
N GLY A 456 18.48 5.02 -27.37
CA GLY A 456 17.03 4.85 -27.53
C GLY A 456 16.55 3.55 -26.88
N ILE A 457 15.29 3.48 -26.48
CA ILE A 457 14.71 2.25 -25.91
C ILE A 457 14.43 1.26 -27.05
N TYR A 458 14.76 -0.01 -26.84
CA TYR A 458 14.46 -1.06 -27.81
C TYR A 458 12.98 -1.44 -27.79
N HIS A 459 12.30 -1.28 -28.93
CA HIS A 459 10.87 -1.53 -29.09
C HIS A 459 10.59 -2.73 -29.99
N VAL A 460 9.62 -3.54 -29.59
CA VAL A 460 9.19 -4.76 -30.27
C VAL A 460 7.67 -4.88 -30.24
N ASN A 461 7.11 -5.78 -31.06
CA ASN A 461 5.67 -6.00 -31.17
C ASN A 461 5.17 -7.13 -30.26
N LEU A 462 3.84 -7.28 -30.14
CA LEU A 462 3.28 -8.32 -29.27
C LEU A 462 3.63 -9.73 -29.74
N LEU A 463 3.79 -9.96 -31.06
CA LEU A 463 4.17 -11.27 -31.58
C LEU A 463 5.49 -11.73 -30.98
N GLU A 464 6.50 -10.86 -31.00
CA GLU A 464 7.80 -11.16 -30.39
C GLU A 464 7.68 -11.38 -28.87
N LYS A 465 6.92 -10.52 -28.18
CA LYS A 465 6.67 -10.66 -26.74
C LYS A 465 5.96 -11.96 -26.35
N LEU A 466 5.20 -12.58 -27.26
CA LEU A 466 4.58 -13.89 -27.03
C LEU A 466 5.52 -15.05 -27.42
N LEU A 467 6.32 -14.88 -28.47
CA LEU A 467 7.28 -15.89 -28.92
C LEU A 467 8.41 -16.12 -27.91
N VAL A 468 8.94 -15.08 -27.29
CA VAL A 468 10.05 -15.21 -26.33
C VAL A 468 9.74 -16.15 -25.16
N PRO A 469 8.69 -15.94 -24.34
CA PRO A 469 8.39 -16.84 -23.23
C PRO A 469 8.00 -18.25 -23.72
N LEU A 470 7.40 -18.38 -24.90
CA LEU A 470 7.13 -19.68 -25.53
C LEU A 470 8.45 -20.44 -25.81
N LEU A 471 9.38 -19.80 -26.51
CA LEU A 471 10.69 -20.39 -26.87
C LEU A 471 11.51 -20.74 -25.62
N VAL A 472 11.47 -19.90 -24.59
CA VAL A 472 12.18 -20.12 -23.32
C VAL A 472 11.58 -21.29 -22.53
N LYS A 473 10.26 -21.46 -22.56
CA LYS A 473 9.65 -22.66 -21.97
C LYS A 473 9.98 -23.90 -22.78
N PHE A 474 9.97 -23.82 -24.11
CA PHE A 474 10.38 -24.94 -24.97
C PHE A 474 11.86 -25.33 -24.81
N SER A 475 12.78 -24.37 -24.64
CA SER A 475 14.19 -24.68 -24.40
C SER A 475 14.43 -25.42 -23.10
N ASN A 476 13.52 -25.27 -22.13
CA ASN A 476 13.52 -26.00 -20.86
C ASN A 476 12.58 -27.22 -20.85
N PHE A 477 11.95 -27.57 -21.99
CA PHE A 477 11.08 -28.73 -22.06
C PHE A 477 11.90 -30.03 -22.12
N VAL A 478 11.63 -30.92 -21.18
CA VAL A 478 12.20 -32.27 -21.11
C VAL A 478 11.12 -33.28 -21.52
N PRO A 479 11.27 -33.94 -22.69
CA PRO A 479 10.31 -34.93 -23.15
C PRO A 479 10.04 -36.02 -22.10
N GLY A 480 8.76 -36.25 -21.79
CA GLY A 480 8.33 -37.21 -20.77
C GLY A 480 8.35 -36.70 -19.32
N ALA A 481 8.79 -35.46 -19.06
CA ALA A 481 8.83 -34.90 -17.71
C ALA A 481 8.07 -33.56 -17.57
N GLY A 482 8.28 -32.60 -18.48
CA GLY A 482 7.67 -31.27 -18.39
C GLY A 482 8.69 -30.14 -18.56
N ILE A 483 8.44 -28.98 -17.96
CA ILE A 483 9.37 -27.84 -18.01
C ILE A 483 10.35 -27.93 -16.84
N TRP A 484 11.64 -27.87 -17.13
CA TRP A 484 12.71 -27.92 -16.13
C TRP A 484 12.70 -26.66 -15.24
N MET A 485 12.74 -26.87 -13.92
CA MET A 485 12.89 -25.81 -12.93
C MET A 485 14.38 -25.62 -12.60
N ASN A 486 15.01 -24.64 -13.24
CA ASN A 486 16.46 -24.40 -13.18
C ASN A 486 16.82 -22.92 -13.07
N THR A 487 15.90 -22.08 -12.58
CA THR A 487 16.03 -20.61 -12.56
C THR A 487 16.09 -20.04 -11.14
N GLN A 488 16.58 -20.84 -10.19
CA GLN A 488 16.74 -20.51 -8.76
C GLN A 488 15.47 -20.11 -8.01
N ARG A 489 14.28 -20.17 -8.64
CA ARG A 489 12.96 -19.81 -8.09
C ARG A 489 11.79 -20.56 -8.70
#